data_AF-B6B4P6-F1
#
_entry.id   AF-B6B4P6-F1
#
_cell.length_a   1.000
_cell.length_b   1.000
_cell.length_c   1.000
_cell.angle_alpha   90.00
_cell.angle_beta   90.00
_cell.angle_gamma   90.00
#
_symmetry.space_group_name_H-M   'P 1'
#
loop_
_entity.id
_entity.type
_entity.pdbx_description
1 polymer ?
#
loop_
_entity_poly.entity_id
_entity_poly.type
_entity_poly.pdbx_seq_one_letter_code
_entity_poly.pdbx_strand_id
1 'polypeptide(L)'
;MEEHFWTSGADNARATTANNAIMIFPYPPGILQGDQIWTHLKQSTGWRSVVMAERRVMRCHDIAILTYRVSAEKADVPIYKALCASTYLNDDDTWLRISHQQTMVA
;
A
#
# COMPACT_ATOMS: atom_id res chain seq x y z
N MET A 1 -4.55 9.14 -3.60
CA MET A 1 -4.81 8.06 -2.63
C MET A 1 -3.57 7.22 -2.38
N GLU A 2 -3.04 6.46 -3.36
CA GLU A 2 -1.97 5.48 -3.08
C GLU A 2 -0.71 6.08 -2.43
N GLU A 3 -0.25 7.25 -2.89
CA GLU A 3 0.91 7.95 -2.31
C GLU A 3 0.73 8.23 -0.81
N HIS A 4 -0.49 8.52 -0.36
CA HIS A 4 -0.77 8.77 1.05
C HIS A 4 -0.60 7.53 1.92
N PHE A 5 -0.77 6.31 1.40
CA PHE A 5 -0.46 5.12 2.22
C PHE A 5 1.03 4.97 2.53
N TRP A 6 1.90 5.66 1.78
CA TRP A 6 3.33 5.69 2.05
C TRP A 6 3.70 6.80 3.02
N THR A 7 3.23 8.02 2.76
CA THR A 7 3.70 9.22 3.47
C THR A 7 2.81 9.63 4.64
N SER A 8 1.56 9.15 4.71
CA SER A 8 0.63 9.51 5.77
C SER A 8 0.61 8.48 6.90
N GLY A 9 0.22 8.92 8.10
CA GLY A 9 0.07 8.05 9.27
C GLY A 9 -1.03 6.99 9.13
N ALA A 10 -0.98 5.99 10.00
CA ALA A 10 -1.85 4.81 9.98
C ALA A 10 -3.36 5.12 10.02
N ASP A 11 -3.77 6.23 10.64
CA ASP A 11 -5.19 6.57 10.79
C ASP A 11 -5.85 6.90 9.45
N ASN A 12 -5.16 7.65 8.57
CA ASN A 12 -5.70 7.99 7.26
C ASN A 12 -5.70 6.77 6.32
N ALA A 13 -4.72 5.89 6.48
CA ALA A 13 -4.68 4.61 5.78
C ALA A 13 -5.85 3.70 6.17
N ARG A 14 -6.29 3.73 7.43
CA ARG A 14 -7.41 2.91 7.93
C ARG A 14 -8.75 3.30 7.34
N ALA A 15 -9.02 4.60 7.20
CA ALA A 15 -10.27 5.09 6.63
C ALA A 15 -10.49 4.69 5.16
N THR A 16 -9.42 4.35 4.44
CA THR A 16 -9.43 4.05 3.00
C THR A 16 -8.98 2.61 2.68
N THR A 17 -8.97 1.73 3.69
CA THR A 17 -8.67 0.30 3.56
C THR A 17 -9.85 -0.51 4.09
N ALA A 18 -10.26 -1.54 3.35
CA ALA A 18 -11.37 -2.39 3.77
C ALA A 18 -11.04 -3.16 5.06
N ASN A 19 -12.05 -3.40 5.91
CA ASN A 19 -11.86 -4.04 7.22
C ASN A 19 -11.22 -5.44 7.15
N ASN A 20 -11.45 -6.18 6.06
CA ASN A 20 -10.92 -7.52 5.83
C ASN A 20 -9.84 -7.57 4.74
N ALA A 21 -9.23 -6.41 4.42
CA ALA A 21 -8.21 -6.32 3.38
C ALA A 21 -7.04 -7.29 3.63
N ILE A 22 -6.39 -7.72 2.55
CA ILE A 22 -5.24 -8.62 2.58
C ILE A 22 -4.01 -7.89 2.04
N MET A 23 -2.93 -7.88 2.80
CA MET A 23 -1.66 -7.29 2.38
C MET A 23 -0.54 -8.33 2.38
N ILE A 24 0.33 -8.23 1.39
CA ILE A 24 1.48 -9.12 1.22
C ILE A 24 2.73 -8.25 1.22
N PHE A 25 3.52 -8.37 2.28
CA PHE A 25 4.78 -7.65 2.42
C PHE A 25 5.97 -8.62 2.30
N PRO A 26 7.16 -8.12 1.96
CA PRO A 26 8.39 -8.90 2.01
C PRO A 26 8.60 -9.49 3.40
N TYR A 27 9.32 -10.61 3.50
CA TYR A 27 9.68 -11.23 4.79
C TYR A 27 10.31 -10.20 5.76
N PRO A 28 10.02 -10.25 7.08
CA PRO A 28 9.27 -11.28 7.81
C PRO A 28 7.73 -11.25 7.82
N PRO A 29 7.00 -10.13 7.62
CA PRO A 29 5.55 -10.09 7.81
C PRO A 29 4.74 -11.09 6.96
N GLY A 30 5.12 -11.32 5.71
CA GLY A 30 4.38 -12.19 4.80
C GLY A 30 2.97 -11.68 4.53
N ILE A 31 1.95 -12.53 4.73
CA ILE A 31 0.53 -12.23 4.49
C ILE A 31 -0.10 -11.71 5.79
N LEU A 32 -0.69 -10.53 5.73
CA LEU A 32 -1.44 -9.89 6.82
C LEU A 32 -2.88 -9.67 6.39
N GLN A 33 -3.83 -9.84 7.33
CA GLN A 33 -5.24 -9.58 7.06
C GLN A 33 -5.89 -8.75 8.18
N GLY A 34 -6.80 -7.86 7.80
CA GLY A 34 -7.61 -7.06 8.71
C GLY A 34 -6.75 -6.33 9.76
N ASP A 35 -7.03 -6.52 11.04
CA ASP A 35 -6.35 -5.77 12.10
C ASP A 35 -4.85 -6.08 12.26
N GLN A 36 -4.37 -7.21 11.73
CA GLN A 36 -2.93 -7.54 11.72
C GLN A 36 -2.13 -6.50 10.93
N ILE A 37 -2.75 -5.89 9.91
CA ILE A 37 -2.15 -4.87 9.07
C ILE A 37 -1.76 -3.65 9.92
N TRP A 38 -2.63 -3.20 10.82
CA TRP A 38 -2.41 -2.00 11.62
C TRP A 38 -1.31 -2.18 12.66
N THR A 39 -1.23 -3.38 13.25
CA THR A 39 -0.13 -3.73 14.16
C THR A 39 1.21 -3.65 13.45
N HIS A 40 1.29 -4.12 12.20
CA HIS A 40 2.51 -4.04 11.40
C HIS A 40 2.82 -2.61 10.92
N LEU A 41 1.84 -1.87 10.40
CA LEU A 41 2.05 -0.51 9.88
C LEU A 41 2.50 0.48 10.96
N LYS A 42 2.09 0.29 12.22
CA LYS A 42 2.62 1.09 13.36
C LYS A 42 4.14 0.97 13.51
N GLN A 43 4.74 -0.13 13.04
CA GLN A 43 6.17 -0.38 13.12
C GLN A 43 6.93 0.03 11.84
N SER A 44 6.23 0.10 10.69
CA SER A 44 6.85 0.31 9.37
C SER A 44 6.55 1.67 8.72
N THR A 45 5.70 2.50 9.33
CA THR A 45 5.37 3.87 8.87
C THR A 45 6.54 4.85 9.06
N GLY A 46 6.48 6.00 8.37
CA GLY A 46 7.48 7.07 8.48
C GLY A 46 8.28 7.36 7.20
N TRP A 47 7.76 6.97 6.03
CA TRP A 47 8.37 7.41 4.76
C TRP A 47 8.23 8.92 4.62
N ARG A 48 9.36 9.61 4.45
CA ARG A 48 9.43 11.05 4.24
C ARG A 48 8.97 11.43 2.84
N SER A 49 9.33 10.62 1.85
CA SER A 49 8.95 10.83 0.46
C SER A 49 8.83 9.52 -0.30
N VAL A 50 8.00 9.54 -1.33
CA VAL A 50 7.80 8.43 -2.25
C VAL A 50 7.78 8.96 -3.68
N VAL A 51 8.51 8.28 -4.56
CA VAL A 51 8.42 8.47 -6.01
C VAL A 51 7.83 7.20 -6.58
N MET A 52 6.72 7.31 -7.32
CA MET A 52 6.17 6.19 -8.05
C MET A 52 6.36 6.40 -9.56
N ALA A 53 6.87 5.36 -10.21
CA ALA A 53 7.11 5.30 -11.65
C ALA A 53 6.38 4.09 -12.24
N GLU A 54 6.33 4.02 -13.58
CA GLU A 54 5.75 2.89 -14.31
C GLU A 54 4.31 2.53 -13.88
N ARG A 55 3.54 3.56 -13.53
CA ARG A 55 2.16 3.41 -13.08
C ARG A 55 1.29 2.84 -14.19
N ARG A 56 0.53 1.81 -13.87
CA ARG A 56 -0.51 1.25 -14.76
C ARG A 56 -1.79 1.10 -13.95
N VAL A 57 -2.91 1.46 -14.57
CA VAL A 57 -4.23 1.32 -13.98
C VAL A 57 -5.09 0.47 -14.91
N MET A 58 -5.73 -0.55 -14.33
CA MET A 58 -6.83 -1.27 -14.96
C MET A 58 -8.08 -0.99 -14.12
N ARG A 59 -9.20 -0.70 -14.77
CA ARG A 59 -10.50 -0.59 -14.13
C ARG A 59 -11.50 -1.51 -14.82
N CYS A 60 -12.25 -2.26 -14.03
CA CYS A 60 -13.32 -3.13 -14.47
C CYS A 60 -14.48 -3.01 -13.47
N HIS A 61 -15.57 -2.37 -13.89
CA HIS A 61 -16.71 -2.03 -13.02
C HIS A 61 -16.23 -1.27 -11.77
N ASP A 62 -16.52 -1.84 -10.60
CA ASP A 62 -16.21 -1.30 -9.28
C ASP A 62 -14.82 -1.71 -8.80
N ILE A 63 -14.04 -2.44 -9.61
CA ILE A 63 -12.67 -2.83 -9.27
C ILE A 63 -11.67 -1.97 -10.03
N ALA A 64 -10.65 -1.51 -9.33
CA ALA A 64 -9.46 -0.91 -9.94
C ALA A 64 -8.20 -1.61 -9.44
N ILE A 65 -7.25 -1.89 -10.34
CA ILE A 65 -5.91 -2.37 -10.00
C ILE A 65 -4.91 -1.29 -10.41
N LEU A 66 -4.10 -0.85 -9.45
CA LEU A 66 -2.96 0.02 -9.65
C LEU A 66 -1.68 -0.79 -9.48
N THR A 67 -0.81 -0.81 -10.49
CA THR A 67 0.56 -1.30 -10.34
C THR A 67 1.55 -0.18 -10.55
N TYR A 68 2.67 -0.22 -9.84
CA TYR A 68 3.70 0.81 -9.92
C TYR A 68 5.04 0.30 -9.39
N ARG A 69 6.12 0.95 -9.80
CA ARG A 69 7.43 0.86 -9.16
C ARG A 69 7.55 2.00 -8.17
N VAL A 70 8.10 1.72 -6.98
CA VAL A 70 8.29 2.71 -5.92
C VAL A 70 9.76 2.90 -5.59
N SER A 71 10.13 4.13 -5.25
CA SER A 71 11.35 4.48 -4.52
C SER A 71 10.95 5.34 -3.33
N ALA A 72 11.12 4.83 -2.12
CA ALA A 72 10.70 5.48 -0.88
C ALA A 72 11.90 5.77 0.02
N GLU A 73 11.87 6.92 0.68
CA GLU A 73 12.94 7.39 1.57
C GLU A 73 12.41 7.60 2.98
N LYS A 74 13.17 7.14 3.99
CA LYS A 74 13.00 7.50 5.39
C LYS A 74 14.37 7.65 6.05
N ALA A 75 14.42 8.30 7.21
CA ALA A 75 15.68 8.54 7.91
C ALA A 75 16.41 7.23 8.23
N ASP A 76 17.74 7.29 8.16
CA ASP A 76 18.66 6.25 8.65
C ASP A 76 18.53 4.86 8.00
N VAL A 77 17.90 4.76 6.84
CA VAL A 77 17.85 3.53 6.03
C VAL A 77 18.10 3.82 4.54
N PRO A 78 18.58 2.83 3.76
CA PRO A 78 18.69 2.97 2.31
C PRO A 78 17.33 3.22 1.63
N ILE A 79 17.37 3.81 0.42
CA ILE A 79 16.18 3.98 -0.41
C ILE A 79 15.51 2.62 -0.62
N TYR A 80 14.27 2.51 -0.19
CA TYR A 80 13.47 1.31 -0.37
C TYR A 80 12.87 1.28 -1.76
N LYS A 81 13.06 0.17 -2.47
CA LYS A 81 12.52 -0.03 -3.81
C LYS A 81 11.66 -1.28 -3.86
N ALA A 82 10.51 -1.16 -4.50
CA ALA A 82 9.61 -2.30 -4.72
C ALA A 82 8.80 -2.14 -6.00
N LEU A 83 8.29 -3.26 -6.50
CA LEU A 83 7.12 -3.32 -7.35
C LEU A 83 5.90 -3.51 -6.47
N CYS A 84 4.84 -2.76 -6.75
CA CYS A 84 3.64 -2.74 -5.95
C CYS A 84 2.42 -3.01 -6.81
N ALA A 85 1.44 -3.71 -6.23
CA ALA A 85 0.12 -3.90 -6.80
C ALA A 85 -0.92 -3.64 -5.71
N SER A 86 -1.90 -2.79 -6.02
CA SER A 86 -2.99 -2.42 -5.13
C SER A 86 -4.31 -2.62 -5.84
N THR A 87 -5.21 -3.35 -5.20
CA THR A 87 -6.58 -3.52 -5.70
C THR A 87 -7.53 -2.72 -4.84
N TYR A 88 -8.45 -2.03 -5.49
CA TYR A 88 -9.48 -1.22 -4.86
C TYR A 88 -10.85 -1.67 -5.31
N LEU A 89 -11.80 -1.53 -4.39
CA LEU A 89 -13.22 -1.65 -4.62
C LEU A 89 -13.84 -0.25 -4.50
N ASN A 90 -14.69 0.12 -5.44
CA ASN A 90 -15.63 1.22 -5.30
C ASN A 90 -16.87 0.68 -4.56
N ASP A 91 -17.09 1.21 -3.37
CA ASP A 91 -18.22 0.89 -2.51
C ASP A 91 -19.01 2.19 -2.32
N ASP A 92 -20.11 2.33 -3.07
CA ASP A 92 -20.96 3.54 -3.10
C ASP A 92 -20.15 4.84 -3.18
N ASP A 93 -19.43 5.04 -4.29
CA ASP A 93 -18.55 6.19 -4.58
C ASP A 93 -17.32 6.33 -3.66
N THR A 94 -17.13 5.41 -2.71
CA THR A 94 -15.95 5.37 -1.84
C THR A 94 -14.97 4.31 -2.32
N TRP A 95 -13.72 4.71 -2.60
CA TRP A 95 -12.68 3.74 -2.96
C TRP A 95 -11.98 3.19 -1.73
N LEU A 96 -12.06 1.87 -1.55
CA LEU A 96 -11.41 1.14 -0.48
C LEU A 96 -10.31 0.24 -1.04
N ARG A 97 -9.11 0.29 -0.47
CA ARG A 97 -8.05 -0.67 -0.78
C ARG A 97 -8.42 -2.02 -0.16
N ILE A 98 -8.63 -3.03 -0.99
CA ILE A 98 -8.98 -4.39 -0.57
C ILE A 98 -7.78 -5.34 -0.60
N SER A 99 -6.76 -5.03 -1.40
CA SER A 99 -5.48 -5.73 -1.33
C SER A 99 -4.28 -4.84 -1.68
N HIS A 100 -3.12 -5.22 -1.15
CA HIS A 100 -1.85 -4.59 -1.47
C HIS A 100 -0.72 -5.62 -1.45
N GLN A 101 0.20 -5.57 -2.41
CA GLN A 101 1.41 -6.37 -2.41
C GLN A 101 2.63 -5.50 -2.67
N GLN A 102 3.73 -5.83 -2.00
CA GLN A 102 5.05 -5.28 -2.30
C GLN A 102 6.05 -6.41 -2.57
N THR A 103 6.77 -6.29 -3.68
CA THR A 103 7.86 -7.17 -4.05
C THR A 103 9.14 -6.34 -4.14
N MET A 104 10.09 -6.55 -3.22
CA MET A 104 11.35 -5.80 -3.23
C MET A 104 12.08 -6.00 -4.55
N VAL A 105 12.68 -4.92 -5.04
CA VAL A 105 13.60 -4.97 -6.18
C VAL A 105 14.99 -4.57 -5.69
N ALA A 106 16.01 -5.26 -6.20
CA ALA A 106 17.41 -4.97 -5.93
C ALA A 106 17.83 -3.60 -6.49
#